data_AF-A0A0F5PH58-F1
#
_entry.id   AF-A0A0F5PH58-F1
#
_cell.length_a   1.000
_cell.length_b   1.000
_cell.length_c   1.000
_cell.angle_alpha   90.00
_cell.angle_beta   90.00
_cell.angle_gamma   90.00
#
_symmetry.space_group_name_H-M   'P 1'
#
loop_
_entity.id
_entity.type
_entity.pdbx_description
1 polymer ?
#
loop_
_entity_poly.entity_id
_entity_poly.type
_entity_poly.pdbx_seq_one_letter_code
_entity_poly.pdbx_strand_id
1 'polypeptide(L)'
;MGAIGWIWAWLMLLGGVRAHLTHALPHELIWAMMLSGVVALPLLWNRANGLFASFAPSGIVRAGISLLVLVIAGIAHPDAVVGLIPA
;
A
#
# COMPACT_ATOMS: atom_id res chain seq x y z
N MET A 1 -13.18 10.12 -6.25
CA MET A 1 -11.90 9.64 -5.69
C MET A 1 -12.00 8.35 -4.86
N GLY A 2 -13.16 7.96 -4.31
CA GLY A 2 -13.27 6.75 -3.48
C GLY A 2 -12.93 5.41 -4.18
N ALA A 3 -13.26 5.26 -5.46
CA ALA A 3 -13.07 4.01 -6.20
C ALA A 3 -11.58 3.67 -6.46
N ILE A 4 -10.77 4.64 -6.85
CA ILE A 4 -9.34 4.41 -7.17
C ILE A 4 -8.56 3.99 -5.92
N GLY A 5 -8.79 4.66 -4.79
CA GLY A 5 -8.18 4.26 -3.51
C GLY A 5 -8.62 2.88 -3.05
N TRP A 6 -9.87 2.49 -3.33
CA TRP A 6 -10.38 1.15 -3.04
C TRP A 6 -9.66 0.09 -3.87
N ILE A 7 -9.53 0.31 -5.19
CA ILE A 7 -8.84 -0.61 -6.10
C ILE A 7 -7.38 -0.76 -5.67
N TRP A 8 -6.68 0.34 -5.41
CA TRP A 8 -5.30 0.30 -4.94
C TRP A 8 -5.14 -0.47 -3.64
N ALA A 9 -6.00 -0.20 -2.65
CA ALA A 9 -5.98 -0.90 -1.37
C ALA A 9 -6.08 -2.42 -1.55
N TRP A 10 -7.07 -2.88 -2.33
CA TRP A 10 -7.24 -4.31 -2.57
C TRP A 10 -6.11 -4.93 -3.39
N LEU A 11 -5.60 -4.23 -4.41
CA LEU A 11 -4.45 -4.71 -5.18
C LEU A 11 -3.22 -4.91 -4.30
N MET A 12 -2.95 -3.97 -3.40
CA MET A 12 -1.80 -4.03 -2.51
C MET A 12 -1.96 -5.10 -1.42
N LEU A 13 -3.15 -5.25 -0.85
CA LEU A 13 -3.43 -6.28 0.15
C LEU A 13 -3.39 -7.68 -0.48
N LEU A 14 -4.10 -7.92 -1.58
CA LEU A 14 -4.12 -9.22 -2.26
C LEU A 14 -2.75 -9.54 -2.88
N GLY A 15 -2.08 -8.54 -3.45
CA GLY A 15 -0.72 -8.66 -3.96
C GLY A 15 0.29 -9.04 -2.87
N GLY A 16 0.22 -8.37 -1.72
CA GLY A 16 1.06 -8.67 -0.55
C GLY A 16 0.79 -10.08 0.00
N VAL A 17 -0.47 -10.48 0.15
CA VAL A 17 -0.83 -11.84 0.59
C VAL A 17 -0.32 -12.88 -0.39
N ARG A 18 -0.50 -12.67 -1.70
CA ARG A 18 0.03 -13.58 -2.72
C ARG A 18 1.55 -13.67 -2.64
N ALA A 19 2.24 -12.54 -2.57
CA ALA A 19 3.70 -12.50 -2.48
C ALA A 19 4.23 -13.19 -1.21
N HIS A 20 3.49 -13.09 -0.10
CA HIS A 20 3.76 -13.82 1.13
C HIS A 20 3.66 -15.35 0.94
N LEU A 21 2.55 -15.81 0.35
CA LEU A 21 2.30 -17.24 0.12
C LEU A 21 3.29 -17.86 -0.87
N THR A 22 3.75 -17.11 -1.86
CA THR A 22 4.68 -17.60 -2.88
C THR A 22 6.15 -17.33 -2.55
N HIS A 23 6.45 -16.70 -1.40
CA HIS A 23 7.80 -16.22 -1.05
C HIS A 23 8.48 -15.44 -2.20
N ALA A 24 7.70 -14.70 -2.97
CA ALA A 24 8.16 -14.09 -4.22
C ALA A 24 8.91 -12.77 -4.00
N LEU A 25 8.78 -12.16 -2.82
CA LEU A 25 9.37 -10.89 -2.48
C LEU A 25 10.00 -10.93 -1.07
N PRO A 26 10.96 -10.03 -0.78
CA PRO A 26 11.46 -9.82 0.57
C PRO A 26 10.33 -9.48 1.55
N HIS A 27 10.50 -9.89 2.79
CA HIS A 27 9.47 -9.74 3.82
C HIS A 27 9.13 -8.26 4.06
N GLU A 28 10.13 -7.39 4.04
CA GLU A 28 9.95 -5.94 4.20
C GLU A 28 9.07 -5.35 3.09
N LEU A 29 9.25 -5.80 1.85
CA LEU A 29 8.49 -5.32 0.70
C LEU A 29 7.03 -5.79 0.77
N ILE A 30 6.81 -7.03 1.20
CA ILE A 30 5.47 -7.59 1.43
C ILE A 30 4.74 -6.76 2.50
N TRP A 31 5.39 -6.47 3.61
CA TRP A 31 4.82 -5.65 4.67
C TRP A 31 4.53 -4.23 4.20
N ALA A 32 5.43 -3.64 3.41
CA ALA A 32 5.22 -2.32 2.83
C ALA A 32 4.02 -2.29 1.87
N MET A 33 3.82 -3.35 1.07
CA MET A 33 2.61 -3.50 0.24
C MET A 33 1.35 -3.56 1.11
N MET A 34 1.34 -4.40 2.15
CA MET A 34 0.17 -4.48 3.03
C MET A 34 -0.11 -3.15 3.74
N LEU A 35 0.91 -2.47 4.27
CA LEU A 35 0.81 -1.16 4.89
C LEU A 35 0.29 -0.10 3.92
N SER A 36 0.82 -0.07 2.69
CA SER A 36 0.36 0.81 1.61
C SER A 36 -1.13 0.60 1.32
N GLY A 37 -1.57 -0.66 1.26
CA GLY A 37 -2.96 -1.04 1.06
C GLY A 37 -3.87 -0.61 2.21
N VAL A 38 -3.42 -0.83 3.46
CA VAL A 38 -4.13 -0.38 4.67
C VAL A 38 -4.30 1.14 4.65
N VAL A 39 -3.24 1.92 4.45
CA VAL A 39 -3.30 3.38 4.39
C VAL A 39 -4.21 3.87 3.27
N ALA A 40 -4.26 3.16 2.14
CA ALA A 40 -5.14 3.50 1.03
C ALA A 40 -6.63 3.25 1.33
N LEU A 41 -7.01 2.42 2.31
CA LEU A 41 -8.41 2.09 2.63
C LEU A 41 -9.21 3.33 3.04
N PRO A 42 -10.22 3.76 2.25
CA PRO A 42 -11.12 4.87 2.59
C PRO A 42 -11.86 4.72 3.91
N LEU A 43 -12.14 3.49 4.36
CA LEU A 43 -12.87 3.22 5.60
C LEU A 43 -12.13 3.72 6.83
N LEU A 44 -10.79 3.65 6.85
CA LEU A 44 -9.98 4.12 7.98
C LEU A 44 -10.12 5.62 8.22
N TRP A 45 -10.35 6.37 7.15
CA TRP A 45 -10.30 7.83 7.15
C TRP A 45 -11.68 8.47 6.96
N ASN A 46 -12.75 7.67 7.01
CA ASN A 46 -14.10 8.19 6.90
C ASN A 46 -14.40 9.13 8.09
N ARG A 47 -14.83 10.37 7.84
CA ARG A 47 -15.15 11.31 8.92
C ARG A 47 -16.33 10.88 9.78
N ALA A 48 -17.24 10.07 9.24
CA ALA A 48 -18.39 9.60 10.00
C ALA A 48 -18.01 8.47 10.99
N ASN A 49 -17.29 7.45 10.52
CA ASN A 49 -17.09 6.18 11.24
C ASN A 49 -15.66 5.62 11.14
N GLY A 50 -14.68 6.40 10.70
CA GLY A 50 -13.31 5.93 10.48
C GLY A 50 -12.50 5.87 11.76
N LEU A 51 -11.65 4.84 11.87
CA LEU A 51 -10.73 4.66 13.01
C LEU A 51 -9.80 5.87 13.23
N PHE A 52 -9.46 6.59 12.14
CA PHE A 52 -8.65 7.80 12.17
C PHE A 52 -9.43 9.02 11.67
N ALA A 53 -10.74 9.09 11.96
CA ALA A 53 -11.61 10.19 11.54
C ALA A 53 -11.09 11.58 11.97
N SER A 54 -10.45 11.68 13.13
CA SER A 54 -9.85 12.91 13.66
C SER A 54 -8.68 13.43 12.83
N PHE A 55 -7.96 12.54 12.14
CA PHE A 55 -6.82 12.86 11.28
C PHE A 55 -7.15 12.84 9.79
N ALA A 56 -8.39 12.50 9.41
CA ALA A 56 -8.86 12.21 8.05
C ALA A 56 -8.22 13.11 6.98
N PRO A 57 -7.09 12.69 6.37
CA PRO A 57 -6.35 13.53 5.45
C PRO A 57 -7.12 13.63 4.14
N SER A 58 -6.79 14.64 3.32
CA SER A 58 -7.32 14.69 1.96
C SER A 58 -6.97 13.41 1.19
N GLY A 59 -7.79 13.02 0.21
CA GLY A 59 -7.54 11.80 -0.57
C GLY A 59 -6.17 11.80 -1.25
N ILE A 60 -5.66 12.98 -1.62
CA ILE A 60 -4.34 13.16 -2.23
C ILE A 60 -3.23 12.87 -1.21
N VAL A 61 -3.34 13.39 0.01
CA VAL A 61 -2.33 13.14 1.07
C VAL A 61 -2.25 11.66 1.39
N ARG A 62 -3.38 10.97 1.46
CA ARG A 62 -3.41 9.51 1.67
C ARG A 62 -2.75 8.74 0.54
N ALA A 63 -3.02 9.11 -0.71
CA ALA A 63 -2.36 8.51 -1.87
C ALA A 63 -0.84 8.73 -1.81
N GLY A 64 -0.42 9.95 -1.43
CA GLY A 64 0.99 10.29 -1.22
C GLY A 64 1.66 9.41 -0.16
N ILE A 65 1.05 9.25 1.02
CA ILE A 65 1.61 8.39 2.08
C ILE A 65 1.66 6.92 1.63
N SER A 66 0.58 6.43 1.00
CA SER A 66 0.51 5.06 0.50
C SER A 66 1.61 4.76 -0.52
N LEU A 67 1.91 5.70 -1.42
CA LEU A 67 3.01 5.59 -2.38
C LEU A 67 4.38 5.72 -1.70
N LEU A 68 4.53 6.66 -0.76
CA LEU A 68 5.79 6.89 -0.06
C LEU A 68 6.26 5.62 0.67
N VAL A 69 5.35 4.88 1.32
CA VAL A 69 5.65 3.60 1.98
C VAL A 69 6.29 2.60 1.01
N LEU A 70 5.73 2.47 -0.21
CA LEU A 70 6.28 1.58 -1.23
C LEU A 70 7.61 2.06 -1.77
N VAL A 71 7.76 3.37 -1.99
CA VAL A 71 9.00 3.96 -2.51
C VAL A 71 10.14 3.74 -1.52
N ILE A 72 9.91 3.98 -0.22
CA ILE A 72 10.92 3.75 0.82
C ILE A 72 11.34 2.28 0.86
N ALA A 73 10.36 1.36 0.81
CA ALA A 73 10.66 -0.07 0.80
C ALA A 73 11.38 -0.52 -0.48
N GLY A 74 11.02 0.06 -1.63
CA GLY A 74 11.67 -0.22 -2.91
C GLY A 74 13.12 0.29 -2.98
N ILE A 75 13.41 1.44 -2.34
CA ILE A 75 14.78 1.95 -2.21
C ILE A 75 15.62 1.04 -1.30
N ALA A 76 15.01 0.43 -0.28
CA ALA A 76 15.71 -0.48 0.62
C ALA A 76 16.05 -1.84 -0.03
N HIS A 77 15.28 -2.27 -1.04
CA HIS A 77 15.49 -3.53 -1.77
C HIS A 77 15.46 -3.30 -3.29
N PRO A 78 16.45 -2.57 -3.84
CA PRO A 78 16.47 -2.20 -5.26
C PRO A 78 16.58 -3.43 -6.18
N ASP A 79 17.26 -4.48 -5.72
CA ASP A 79 17.41 -5.79 -6.35
C ASP A 79 16.06 -6.49 -6.57
N ALA A 80 15.18 -6.49 -5.57
CA ALA A 80 13.83 -7.05 -5.70
C ALA A 80 12.94 -6.23 -6.66
N VAL A 81 13.13 -4.91 -6.71
CA VAL A 81 12.40 -4.02 -7.64
C VAL A 81 12.87 -4.22 -9.08
N VAL A 82 14.17 -4.33 -9.31
CA VAL A 82 14.73 -4.58 -10.64
C VAL A 82 14.31 -5.97 -11.15
N GLY A 83 14.28 -6.98 -10.25
CA GLY A 83 13.79 -8.32 -10.60
C GLY A 83 12.30 -8.40 -10.97
N LEU A 84 11.51 -7.38 -10.64
CA LEU A 84 10.10 -7.26 -11.04
C LEU A 84 9.91 -6.64 -12.42
N ILE A 85 10.93 -5.98 -12.99
CA ILE A 85 10.88 -5.45 -14.35
C ILE A 85 11.15 -6.65 -15.28
N PRO A 86 10.16 -7.10 -16.09
CA PRO A 86 10.41 -8.17 -17.04
C PRO A 86 11.47 -7.69 -18.04
N ALA A 87 12.45 -8.56 -18.30
CA ALA A 87 13.47 -8.36 -19.32
C ALA A 87 12.86 -8.20 -20.72
#